data_AF-A0A4W3HIF0-F1
#
_entry.id   AF-A0A4W3HIF0-F1
#
_cell.length_a   1.000
_cell.length_b   1.000
_cell.length_c   1.000
_cell.angle_alpha   90.00
_cell.angle_beta   90.00
_cell.angle_gamma   90.00
#
_symmetry.space_group_name_H-M   'P 1'
#
loop_
_entity.id
_entity.type
_entity.pdbx_description
1 polymer ?
#
loop_
_entity_poly.entity_id
_entity_poly.type
_entity_poly.pdbx_seq_one_letter_code
_entity_poly.pdbx_strand_id
1 'polypeptide(L)' 'LSLPSEEEMPELEIDIDDLLDVSRDEDRALKLQESLVDCYKPTEVFVKELLDRIRGMRKLSAPQKK' A
#
# COMPACT_ATOMS: atom_id res chain seq x y z
N LEU A 1 -26.98 -7.69 -11.91
CA LEU A 1 -25.67 -7.07 -12.20
C LEU A 1 -24.60 -8.08 -11.85
N SER A 2 -23.92 -8.64 -12.85
CA SER A 2 -22.75 -9.49 -12.62
C SER A 2 -21.61 -8.59 -12.15
N LEU A 3 -21.07 -8.84 -10.96
CA LEU A 3 -19.82 -8.21 -10.54
C LEU A 3 -18.72 -8.71 -11.51
N PRO A 4 -17.79 -7.85 -11.96
CA PRO A 4 -16.64 -8.31 -12.74
C PRO A 4 -15.89 -9.37 -11.92
N SER A 5 -15.57 -10.48 -12.58
CA SER A 5 -14.85 -11.61 -11.97
C SER A 5 -13.44 -11.15 -11.59
N GLU A 6 -12.81 -11.77 -10.59
CA GLU A 6 -11.43 -11.43 -10.16
C GLU A 6 -10.39 -11.60 -11.29
N GLU A 7 -10.78 -12.21 -12.41
CA GLU A 7 -10.00 -12.38 -13.64
C GLU A 7 -9.77 -11.07 -14.43
N GLU A 8 -10.44 -9.97 -14.06
CA GLU A 8 -10.27 -8.65 -14.69
C GLU A 8 -9.47 -7.65 -13.83
N MET A 9 -8.95 -8.05 -12.66
CA MET A 9 -8.06 -7.19 -11.87
C MET A 9 -6.65 -7.17 -12.49
N PRO A 10 -6.10 -5.99 -12.80
CA PRO A 10 -4.72 -5.88 -13.26
C PRO A 10 -3.75 -6.33 -12.15
N GLU A 11 -2.63 -6.94 -12.56
CA GLU A 11 -1.50 -7.17 -11.67
C GLU A 11 -0.91 -5.81 -11.27
N LEU A 12 -1.11 -5.41 -10.02
CA LEU A 12 -0.58 -4.16 -9.50
C LEU A 12 0.68 -4.43 -8.68
N GLU A 13 1.80 -3.82 -9.09
CA GLU A 13 3.05 -3.82 -8.34
C GLU A 13 3.17 -2.52 -7.54
N ILE A 14 3.42 -2.64 -6.24
CA ILE A 14 3.61 -1.50 -5.35
C ILE A 14 5.00 -1.60 -4.71
N ASP A 15 5.83 -0.59 -4.96
CA ASP A 15 7.17 -0.49 -4.40
C ASP A 15 7.15 -0.17 -2.90
N ILE A 16 7.47 -1.17 -2.08
CA ILE A 16 7.51 -1.02 -0.62
C ILE A 16 8.70 -0.14 -0.18
N ASP A 17 9.83 -0.19 -0.88
CA ASP A 17 11.00 0.65 -0.58
C ASP A 17 10.71 2.14 -0.81
N ASP A 18 9.99 2.48 -1.88
CA ASP A 18 9.57 3.87 -2.16
C ASP A 18 8.62 4.36 -1.07
N LEU A 19 7.65 3.53 -0.68
CA LEU A 19 6.76 3.83 0.44
C LEU A 19 7.49 3.95 1.78
N LEU A 20 8.57 3.20 2.00
CA LEU A 20 9.39 3.30 3.21
C LEU A 20 10.18 4.62 3.26
N ASP A 21 10.64 5.12 2.11
CA ASP A 21 11.36 6.38 1.97
C ASP A 21 10.44 7.59 2.21
N VAL A 22 9.19 7.50 1.76
CA VAL A 22 8.19 8.54 2.03
C VAL A 22 7.93 8.63 3.53
N SER A 23 8.16 9.82 4.09
CA SER A 23 8.06 10.07 5.54
C SER A 23 6.68 10.50 6.03
N ARG A 24 5.77 10.87 5.11
CA ARG A 24 4.42 11.32 5.44
C ARG A 24 3.41 10.24 5.03
N ASP A 25 2.53 9.88 5.96
CA ASP A 25 1.46 8.91 5.69
C ASP A 25 0.49 9.41 4.60
N GLU A 26 0.27 10.73 4.51
CA GLU A 26 -0.56 11.37 3.48
C GLU A 26 -0.02 11.11 2.07
N ASP A 27 1.27 11.35 1.83
CA ASP A 27 1.92 11.13 0.53
C ASP A 27 1.94 9.63 0.16
N ARG A 28 2.14 8.75 1.15
CA ARG A 28 2.07 7.29 0.95
C ARG A 28 0.66 6.84 0.59
N ALA A 29 -0.35 7.40 1.25
CA ALA A 29 -1.75 7.10 0.96
C ALA A 29 -2.11 7.51 -0.46
N LEU A 30 -1.71 8.72 -0.87
CA LEU A 30 -1.89 9.24 -2.23
C LEU A 30 -1.25 8.32 -3.27
N LYS A 31 0.00 7.92 -3.07
CA LYS A 31 0.71 7.05 -4.02
C LYS A 31 0.07 5.67 -4.13
N LEU A 32 -0.37 5.11 -3.00
CA LEU A 32 -1.15 3.87 -2.99
C LEU A 32 -2.49 4.02 -3.69
N GLN A 33 -3.21 5.14 -3.49
CA GLN A 33 -4.47 5.41 -4.17
C GLN A 33 -4.27 5.55 -5.68
N GLU A 34 -3.18 6.17 -6.14
CA GLU A 34 -2.84 6.24 -7.56
C GLU A 34 -2.51 4.87 -8.13
N SER A 35 -1.72 4.04 -7.44
CA SER A 35 -1.48 2.66 -7.88
C SER A 35 -2.77 1.84 -7.90
N LEU A 36 -3.64 2.03 -6.92
CA LEU A 36 -4.88 1.27 -6.78
C LEU A 36 -6.06 1.91 -7.54
N VAL A 37 -5.82 2.90 -8.41
CA VAL A 37 -6.88 3.60 -9.16
C VAL A 37 -7.61 2.67 -10.13
N ASP A 38 -6.90 1.65 -10.64
CA ASP A 38 -7.42 0.65 -11.57
C ASP A 38 -8.14 -0.51 -10.85
N CYS A 39 -8.18 -0.49 -9.51
CA CYS A 39 -8.91 -1.48 -8.73
C CYS A 39 -10.39 -1.09 -8.58
N TYR A 40 -11.27 -2.00 -9.00
CA TYR A 40 -12.73 -1.85 -8.88
C TYR A 40 -13.27 -2.05 -7.45
N LYS A 41 -12.40 -2.34 -6.47
CA LYS A 41 -12.76 -2.57 -5.07
C LYS A 41 -12.35 -1.38 -4.19
N PRO A 42 -13.01 -1.13 -3.06
CA PRO A 42 -12.61 -0.07 -2.13
C PRO A 42 -11.22 -0.34 -1.56
N THR A 43 -10.28 0.55 -1.89
CA THR A 43 -8.86 0.41 -1.51
C THR A 43 -8.52 1.15 -0.22
N GLU A 44 -9.46 1.90 0.33
CA GLU A 44 -9.31 2.69 1.56
C GLU A 44 -8.83 1.84 2.76
N VAL A 45 -9.37 0.63 2.90
CA VAL A 45 -8.97 -0.32 3.95
C VAL A 45 -7.56 -0.83 3.69
N PHE A 46 -7.26 -1.23 2.45
CA PHE A 46 -5.94 -1.72 2.05
C PHE A 46 -4.85 -0.68 2.26
N VAL A 47 -5.09 0.56 1.82
CA VAL A 47 -4.19 1.70 2.00
C VAL A 47 -3.89 1.86 3.50
N LYS A 48 -4.92 1.88 4.33
CA LYS A 48 -4.77 2.06 5.79
C LYS A 48 -3.99 0.91 6.43
N GLU A 49 -4.29 -0.34 6.08
CA GLU A 49 -3.58 -1.51 6.61
C GLU A 49 -2.12 -1.54 6.16
N LEU A 50 -1.85 -1.18 4.91
CA LEU A 50 -0.49 -1.15 4.37
C LEU A 50 0.34 -0.04 5.02
N LEU A 51 -0.23 1.14 5.26
CA LEU A 51 0.43 2.21 6.03
C LEU A 51 0.77 1.77 7.45
N ASP A 52 -0.17 1.14 8.15
CA ASP A 52 0.06 0.65 9.51
C ASP A 52 1.16 -0.42 9.55
N ARG A 53 1.14 -1.32 8.56
CA ARG A 53 2.17 -2.35 8.38
C ARG A 53 3.54 -1.75 8.15
N ILE A 54 3.66 -0.77 7.24
CA ILE A 54 4.96 -0.18 6.91
C ILE A 54 5.48 0.72 8.05
N ARG A 55 4.59 1.41 8.77
CA ARG A 55 4.92 2.11 10.02
C ARG A 55 5.50 1.15 11.06
N GLY A 56 4.97 -0.07 11.14
CA GLY A 56 5.56 -1.16 11.93
C GLY A 56 6.91 -1.63 11.42
N MET A 57 7.08 -1.75 10.09
CA MET A 57 8.32 -2.22 9.45
C MET A 57 9.49 -1.25 9.62
N ARG A 58 9.28 0.07 9.55
CA ARG A 58 10.31 1.10 9.85
C ARG A 58 10.89 1.00 11.26
N LYS A 59 10.16 0.35 12.18
CA LYS A 59 10.59 0.13 13.56
C LYS A 59 11.44 -1.14 13.72
N LEU A 60 11.33 -2.08 12.79
CA LEU A 60 12.09 -3.34 12.75
C LEU A 60 13.41 -3.21 11.99
N SER A 61 13.54 -2.22 11.10
CA SER A 61 14.80 -1.93 10.38
C SER A 61 15.83 -1.16 11.22
N ALA A 62 15.49 -0.75 12.44
CA ALA A 62 16.49 -0.27 13.39
C ALA A 62 17.31 -1.50 13.87
N PRO A 63 18.61 -1.60 13.54
CA PRO A 63 19.42 -2.70 14.02
C PRO A 63 19.41 -2.69 15.54
N GLN A 64 18.86 -3.75 16.15
CA GLN A 64 19.10 -4.03 17.56
C GLN A 64 20.59 -4.32 17.70
N LYS A 65 21.38 -3.28 18.00
CA LYS A 65 22.79 -3.43 18.34
C LYS A 65 22.92 -4.38 19.52
N LYS A 66 23.63 -5.49 19.31
CA LYS A 66 24.46 -6.14 20.33
C LYS A 66 25.73 -6.62 19.67
#